data_AF-A0A2G6FPI9-F1
#
_entry.id   AF-A0A2G6FPI9-F1
#
_cell.length_a   1.000
_cell.length_b   1.000
_cell.length_c   1.000
_cell.angle_alpha   90.00
_cell.angle_beta   90.00
_cell.angle_gamma   90.00
#
_symmetry.space_group_name_H-M   'P 1'
#
loop_
_entity.id
_entity.type
_entity.pdbx_description
1 polymer ?
#
loop_
_entity_poly.entity_id
_entity_poly.type
_entity_poly.pdbx_seq_one_letter_code
_entity_poly.pdbx_strand_id
1 'polypeptide(L)'
;EGDLLAEKTPAVEGTGGITVGGDPIEVPDPLDPGFGIKFNAFFSEDGLSIFSSMDGQPHVDALGEVSVNPEMVIQGDVGYETGNIDFDGTVVVKGSIREGFFVKCVNLIVEDIQGADIAITGDLSVRAGITESKVSAMGPVQAKFVTKSFVSTFSDVIVQKEILDSEILLGGACINATGHIIASRIVARGGLKAGSIGTDASRPCVIGVGKNELAIKMRSQMTKQMKKIHTQYQSAERTIEEMMAKDQELYPVIIRKTYDQESMVSRLHRVKEKLARKTDSKDMESISALEQEAARLDRKQASMGKELDGLFYLQDRYLKSIDKLKDSCRSLKDREGRIMTRLQEISQFEKNTPVVTQVIVKGTITRKTAVHGIASSVVVDRTQSSCRIREVRKKEGIKGIQVSMAISDLYPDPPSKCHLRR
;
A
#
# COMPACT_ATOMS: atom_id res chain seq x y z
N GLU A 1 13.33 -14.01 24.17
CA GLU A 1 12.68 -15.29 23.79
C GLU A 1 12.72 -16.22 25.00
N GLY A 2 11.61 -16.88 25.32
CA GLY A 2 11.48 -17.73 26.52
C GLY A 2 11.11 -16.99 27.81
N ASP A 3 10.83 -15.70 27.74
CA ASP A 3 10.44 -14.88 28.90
C ASP A 3 8.97 -15.14 29.28
N LEU A 4 8.68 -15.13 30.59
CA LEU A 4 7.32 -15.24 31.13
C LEU A 4 6.51 -13.98 30.79
N LEU A 5 5.39 -14.14 30.10
CA LEU A 5 4.52 -13.05 29.65
C LEU A 5 3.32 -12.84 30.56
N ALA A 6 2.68 -13.94 30.97
CA ALA A 6 1.50 -13.90 31.81
C ALA A 6 1.39 -15.18 32.64
N GLU A 7 0.83 -15.04 33.84
CA GLU A 7 0.56 -16.14 34.76
C GLU A 7 -0.92 -16.08 35.15
N LYS A 8 -1.61 -17.21 35.06
CA LYS A 8 -3.00 -17.38 35.44
C LYS A 8 -3.07 -17.89 36.86
N THR A 9 -3.70 -17.11 37.73
CA THR A 9 -4.12 -17.60 39.05
C THR A 9 -5.38 -18.46 38.87
N PRO A 10 -5.37 -19.75 39.27
CA PRO A 10 -6.55 -20.60 39.18
C PRO A 10 -7.70 -20.03 40.02
N ALA A 11 -8.92 -20.17 39.51
CA ALA A 11 -10.09 -19.76 40.24
C ALA A 11 -10.29 -20.68 41.46
N VAL A 12 -10.45 -20.09 42.64
CA VAL A 12 -10.63 -20.85 43.89
C VAL A 12 -12.12 -20.92 44.19
N GLU A 13 -12.64 -22.13 44.41
CA GLU A 13 -14.01 -22.31 44.86
C GLU A 13 -14.22 -21.62 46.22
N GLY A 14 -15.25 -20.79 46.30
CA GLY A 14 -15.62 -20.18 47.57
C GLY A 14 -16.25 -21.22 48.49
N THR A 15 -15.97 -21.11 49.79
CA THR A 15 -16.56 -22.01 50.79
C THR A 15 -17.97 -21.56 51.15
N GLY A 16 -18.94 -22.46 51.05
CA GLY A 16 -20.32 -22.24 51.48
C GLY A 16 -20.41 -21.72 52.92
N GLY A 17 -21.13 -20.62 53.10
CA GLY A 17 -21.41 -20.04 54.41
C GLY A 17 -22.74 -20.54 54.98
N ILE A 18 -22.95 -20.36 56.28
CA ILE A 18 -24.24 -20.55 56.93
C ILE A 18 -24.60 -19.25 57.62
N THR A 19 -25.82 -18.76 57.40
CA THR A 19 -26.33 -17.58 58.10
C THR A 19 -26.49 -17.85 59.59
N VAL A 20 -26.59 -16.81 60.42
CA VAL A 20 -26.81 -16.97 61.87
C VAL A 20 -28.12 -17.71 62.20
N GLY A 21 -29.06 -17.78 61.24
CA GLY A 21 -30.33 -18.52 61.34
C GLY A 21 -30.28 -19.99 60.91
N GLY A 22 -29.13 -20.49 60.42
CA GLY A 22 -28.96 -21.88 59.98
C GLY A 22 -29.19 -22.12 58.48
N ASP A 23 -29.57 -21.10 57.71
CA ASP A 23 -29.77 -21.24 56.26
C ASP A 23 -28.44 -21.21 55.50
N PRO A 24 -28.22 -22.10 54.50
CA PRO A 24 -27.02 -22.11 53.68
C PRO A 24 -26.95 -20.87 52.76
N ILE A 25 -25.74 -20.32 52.60
CA ILE A 25 -25.45 -19.23 51.66
C ILE A 25 -24.90 -19.85 50.38
N GLU A 26 -25.63 -19.72 49.28
CA GLU A 26 -25.14 -20.12 47.96
C GLU A 26 -23.93 -19.28 47.55
N VAL A 27 -22.86 -19.97 47.17
CA VAL A 27 -21.65 -19.34 46.65
C VAL A 27 -21.73 -19.41 45.12
N PRO A 28 -21.62 -18.27 44.42
CA PRO A 28 -21.56 -18.28 42.96
C PRO A 28 -20.36 -19.09 42.48
N ASP A 29 -20.52 -19.83 41.39
CA ASP A 29 -19.42 -20.53 40.75
C ASP A 29 -18.27 -19.56 40.44
N PRO A 30 -17.01 -19.97 40.68
CA PRO A 30 -15.88 -19.09 40.42
C PRO A 30 -15.76 -18.80 38.92
N LEU A 31 -15.70 -17.51 38.57
CA LEU A 31 -15.50 -17.10 37.18
C LEU A 31 -14.05 -17.35 36.78
N ASP A 32 -13.84 -18.25 35.81
CA ASP A 32 -12.52 -18.51 35.24
C ASP A 32 -12.38 -17.80 33.87
N PRO A 33 -11.71 -16.63 33.79
CA PRO A 33 -11.55 -15.92 32.53
C PRO A 33 -10.71 -16.72 31.53
N GLY A 34 -11.03 -16.55 30.25
CA GLY A 34 -10.24 -17.13 29.16
C GLY A 34 -8.79 -16.68 29.23
N PHE A 35 -7.87 -17.63 29.20
CA PHE A 35 -6.43 -17.41 29.20
C PHE A 35 -5.88 -18.01 27.91
N GLY A 36 -5.76 -17.17 26.88
CA GLY A 36 -5.54 -17.60 25.51
C GLY A 36 -4.22 -17.09 24.93
N ILE A 37 -3.73 -17.80 23.91
CA ILE A 37 -2.58 -17.40 23.11
C ILE A 37 -3.03 -17.19 21.67
N LYS A 38 -2.49 -16.15 21.02
CA LYS A 38 -2.79 -15.84 19.63
C LYS A 38 -1.63 -16.16 18.68
N PHE A 39 -0.50 -15.46 18.82
CA PHE A 39 0.67 -15.61 17.95
C PHE A 39 1.98 -15.43 18.73
N ASN A 40 3.00 -16.19 18.35
CA ASN A 40 4.39 -16.06 18.82
C ASN A 40 4.56 -16.19 20.35
N ALA A 41 3.68 -16.97 20.99
CA ALA A 41 3.77 -17.36 22.38
C ALA A 41 3.34 -18.82 22.53
N PHE A 42 3.67 -19.44 23.66
CA PHE A 42 3.32 -20.84 23.98
C PHE A 42 2.99 -21.02 25.46
N PHE A 43 2.19 -22.04 25.79
CA PHE A 43 1.86 -22.35 27.18
C PHE A 43 2.97 -23.18 27.85
N SER A 44 3.10 -23.04 29.16
CA SER A 44 3.74 -24.02 30.04
C SER A 44 3.01 -25.37 29.99
N GLU A 45 3.69 -26.43 30.42
CA GLU A 45 3.09 -27.78 30.52
C GLU A 45 1.87 -27.82 31.46
N ASP A 46 1.84 -26.98 32.51
CA ASP A 46 0.73 -26.88 33.45
C ASP A 46 -0.44 -26.01 32.94
N GLY A 47 -0.28 -25.33 31.79
CA GLY A 47 -1.29 -24.45 31.21
C GLY A 47 -1.56 -23.16 32.00
N LEU A 48 -0.76 -22.85 33.03
CA LEU A 48 -0.95 -21.68 33.91
C LEU A 48 -0.04 -20.51 33.54
N SER A 49 0.97 -20.72 32.71
CA SER A 49 1.92 -19.68 32.29
C SER A 49 2.01 -19.59 30.77
N ILE A 50 2.25 -18.37 30.27
CA ILE A 50 2.49 -18.11 28.84
C ILE A 50 3.91 -17.56 28.68
N PHE A 51 4.67 -18.12 27.74
CA PHE A 51 6.04 -17.73 27.42
C PHE A 51 6.18 -17.20 25.99
N SER A 52 7.19 -16.37 25.75
CA SER A 52 7.48 -15.82 24.42
C SER A 52 8.18 -16.82 23.50
N SER A 53 7.67 -17.01 22.27
CA SER A 53 8.33 -17.84 21.24
C SER A 53 9.38 -17.08 20.43
N MET A 54 9.48 -15.76 20.59
CA MET A 54 10.44 -14.91 19.89
C MET A 54 10.69 -13.62 20.67
N ASP A 55 11.69 -12.84 20.25
CA ASP A 55 11.91 -11.47 20.74
C ASP A 55 10.89 -10.50 20.15
N GLY A 56 10.33 -9.64 21.00
CA GLY A 56 9.33 -8.66 20.58
C GLY A 56 8.56 -8.02 21.73
N GLN A 57 7.56 -7.22 21.37
CA GLN A 57 6.70 -6.54 22.33
C GLN A 57 5.48 -7.44 22.67
N PRO A 58 5.25 -7.75 23.96
CA PRO A 58 4.06 -8.48 24.37
C PRO A 58 2.82 -7.60 24.24
N HIS A 59 1.74 -8.17 23.72
CA HIS A 59 0.46 -7.51 23.55
C HIS A 59 -0.67 -8.43 24.03
N VAL A 60 -1.55 -7.88 24.87
CA VAL A 60 -2.77 -8.54 25.35
C VAL A 60 -3.97 -7.84 24.72
N ASP A 61 -4.86 -8.60 24.09
CA ASP A 61 -6.07 -8.03 23.50
C ASP A 61 -7.22 -7.87 24.53
N ALA A 62 -8.31 -7.25 24.09
CA ALA A 62 -9.46 -6.98 24.95
C ALA A 62 -10.20 -8.25 25.44
N LEU A 63 -9.91 -9.41 24.85
CA LEU A 63 -10.45 -10.71 25.25
C LEU A 63 -9.46 -11.50 26.14
N GLY A 64 -8.30 -10.94 26.43
CA GLY A 64 -7.27 -11.55 27.28
C GLY A 64 -6.29 -12.47 26.54
N GLU A 65 -6.26 -12.46 25.21
CA GLU A 65 -5.31 -13.27 24.44
C GLU A 65 -3.93 -12.61 24.37
N VAL A 66 -2.89 -13.39 24.66
CA VAL A 66 -1.48 -12.93 24.66
C VAL A 66 -0.80 -13.21 23.32
N SER A 67 0.00 -12.26 22.86
CA SER A 67 0.80 -12.36 21.64
C SER A 67 2.13 -11.60 21.76
N VAL A 68 3.11 -11.95 20.92
CA VAL A 68 4.39 -11.22 20.82
C VAL A 68 4.57 -10.67 19.41
N ASN A 69 4.74 -9.36 19.29
CA ASN A 69 4.94 -8.67 18.01
C ASN A 69 6.44 -8.41 17.79
N PRO A 70 7.00 -8.69 16.59
CA PRO A 70 8.41 -8.42 16.30
C PRO A 70 8.79 -6.96 16.56
N GLU A 71 9.85 -6.74 17.32
CA GLU A 71 10.35 -5.41 17.69
C GLU A 71 11.86 -5.31 17.41
N MET A 72 12.29 -4.22 16.77
CA MET A 72 13.70 -3.89 16.59
C MET A 72 14.04 -2.63 17.37
N VAL A 73 14.94 -2.75 18.35
CA VAL A 73 15.37 -1.64 19.20
C VAL A 73 16.76 -1.15 18.80
N ILE A 74 16.85 0.13 18.45
CA ILE A 74 18.10 0.82 18.12
C ILE A 74 18.41 1.78 19.27
N GLN A 75 19.50 1.51 19.98
CA GLN A 75 19.88 2.27 21.18
C GLN A 75 20.39 3.68 20.88
N GLY A 76 20.83 3.93 19.64
CA GLY A 76 21.38 5.22 19.21
C GLY A 76 20.60 5.84 18.06
N ASP A 77 21.31 6.62 17.25
CA ASP A 77 20.76 7.28 16.08
C ASP A 77 20.71 6.34 14.87
N VAL A 78 19.76 6.59 13.98
CA VAL A 78 19.80 6.02 12.62
C VAL A 78 20.61 6.96 11.76
N GLY A 79 21.83 6.54 11.44
CA GLY A 79 22.80 7.29 10.66
C GLY A 79 23.72 6.35 9.90
N TYR A 80 24.93 6.80 9.57
CA TYR A 80 25.89 6.02 8.76
C TYR A 80 26.29 4.68 9.38
N GLU A 81 26.27 4.57 10.71
CA GLU A 81 26.60 3.33 11.43
C GLU A 81 25.48 2.28 11.32
N THR A 82 24.22 2.72 11.32
CA THR A 82 23.04 1.85 11.30
C THR A 82 22.57 1.57 9.87
N GLY A 83 22.66 2.57 8.98
CA GLY A 83 22.13 2.50 7.62
C GLY A 83 20.61 2.69 7.54
N ASN A 84 20.06 2.40 6.35
CA ASN A 84 18.62 2.41 6.12
C ASN A 84 17.94 1.21 6.78
N ILE A 85 16.70 1.38 7.21
CA ILE A 85 15.94 0.35 7.91
C ILE A 85 14.77 -0.09 7.02
N ASP A 86 14.65 -1.40 6.78
CA ASP A 86 13.45 -2.03 6.24
C ASP A 86 13.11 -3.24 7.13
N PHE A 87 12.13 -3.08 8.02
CA PHE A 87 11.76 -4.06 9.03
C PHE A 87 10.25 -4.25 9.08
N ASP A 88 9.78 -5.48 8.86
CA ASP A 88 8.35 -5.82 8.87
C ASP A 88 7.79 -5.99 10.31
N GLY A 89 7.98 -4.98 11.16
CA GLY A 89 7.51 -4.96 12.55
C GLY A 89 7.61 -3.58 13.20
N THR A 90 7.61 -3.55 14.53
CA THR A 90 7.78 -2.31 15.30
C THR A 90 9.26 -1.96 15.39
N VAL A 91 9.62 -0.70 15.14
CA VAL A 91 10.97 -0.17 15.31
C VAL A 91 10.96 0.88 16.40
N VAL A 92 11.87 0.74 17.36
CA VAL A 92 12.08 1.70 18.45
C VAL A 92 13.48 2.28 18.35
N VAL A 93 13.57 3.54 17.98
CA VAL A 93 14.82 4.29 17.92
C VAL A 93 14.90 5.17 19.17
N LYS A 94 15.87 4.88 20.05
CA LYS A 94 16.10 5.68 21.26
C LYS A 94 16.78 7.01 20.98
N GLY A 95 17.47 7.13 19.84
CA GLY A 95 18.04 8.38 19.34
C GLY A 95 17.19 9.01 18.25
N SER A 96 17.86 9.73 17.35
CA SER A 96 17.25 10.45 16.24
C SER A 96 17.49 9.75 14.90
N ILE A 97 16.58 9.93 13.95
CA ILE A 97 16.83 9.55 12.55
C ILE A 97 17.44 10.75 11.86
N ARG A 98 18.66 10.57 11.34
CA ARG A 98 19.45 11.63 10.73
C ARG A 98 19.10 11.84 9.25
N GLU A 99 19.60 12.96 8.72
CA GLU A 99 19.32 13.38 7.36
C GLU A 99 19.81 12.38 6.31
N GLY A 100 19.00 12.17 5.28
CA GLY A 100 19.33 11.31 4.15
C GLY A 100 19.10 9.81 4.38
N PHE A 101 18.59 9.43 5.55
CA PHE A 101 18.25 8.04 5.86
C PHE A 101 16.78 7.74 5.62
N PHE A 102 16.51 6.48 5.29
CA PHE A 102 15.18 5.95 5.04
C PHE A 102 14.81 4.87 6.06
N VAL A 103 13.60 4.96 6.60
CA VAL A 103 13.04 3.96 7.53
C VAL A 103 11.68 3.48 7.02
N LYS A 104 11.58 2.16 6.80
CA LYS A 104 10.35 1.46 6.47
C LYS A 104 10.02 0.41 7.52
N CYS A 105 8.86 0.55 8.13
CA CYS A 105 8.41 -0.36 9.18
C CYS A 105 6.88 -0.34 9.37
N VAL A 106 6.39 -1.20 10.27
CA VAL A 106 4.95 -1.22 10.62
C VAL A 106 4.63 -0.13 11.62
N ASN A 107 5.37 -0.03 12.73
CA ASN A 107 5.21 1.05 13.70
C ASN A 107 6.58 1.65 14.02
N LEU A 108 6.64 2.96 14.22
CA LEU A 108 7.88 3.65 14.57
C LEU A 108 7.70 4.48 15.85
N ILE A 109 8.57 4.24 16.82
CA ILE A 109 8.72 5.07 18.01
C ILE A 109 10.13 5.65 17.99
N VAL A 110 10.24 6.97 17.97
CA VAL A 110 11.53 7.67 17.83
C VAL A 110 11.58 8.93 18.69
N GLU A 111 12.77 9.33 19.15
CA GLU A 111 12.93 10.61 19.84
C GLU A 111 12.72 11.79 18.87
N ASP A 112 13.49 11.87 17.79
CA ASP A 112 13.43 12.99 16.84
C ASP A 112 13.69 12.54 15.39
N ILE A 113 13.11 13.25 14.42
CA ILE A 113 13.29 12.96 12.99
C ILE A 113 13.83 14.21 12.29
N GLN A 114 14.99 14.09 11.65
CA GLN A 114 15.70 15.20 11.02
C GLN A 114 16.11 14.82 9.59
N GLY A 115 15.58 15.53 8.59
CA GLY A 115 15.99 15.35 7.19
C GLY A 115 15.74 13.95 6.59
N ALA A 116 14.79 13.18 7.13
CA ALA A 116 14.64 11.76 6.80
C ALA A 116 13.37 11.44 6.00
N ASP A 117 13.39 10.32 5.27
CA ASP A 117 12.25 9.77 4.55
C ASP A 117 11.67 8.57 5.34
N ILE A 118 10.42 8.68 5.76
CA ILE A 118 9.78 7.70 6.64
C ILE A 118 8.54 7.12 5.96
N ALA A 119 8.47 5.79 5.84
CA ALA A 119 7.35 5.07 5.23
C ALA A 119 6.81 3.99 6.17
N ILE A 120 5.63 4.23 6.74
CA ILE A 120 5.06 3.41 7.82
C ILE A 120 3.67 2.91 7.43
N THR A 121 3.37 1.64 7.71
CA THR A 121 2.04 1.06 7.46
C THR A 121 1.09 1.16 8.64
N GLY A 122 1.59 1.37 9.85
CA GLY A 122 0.84 1.64 11.08
C GLY A 122 1.17 3.03 11.63
N ASP A 123 1.56 3.08 12.90
CA ASP A 123 1.55 4.30 13.72
C ASP A 123 2.95 4.92 13.85
N LEU A 124 3.00 6.24 13.93
CA LEU A 124 4.24 7.00 14.18
C LEU A 124 4.12 7.81 15.47
N SER A 125 5.00 7.54 16.43
CA SER A 125 5.14 8.31 17.65
C SER A 125 6.52 8.96 17.73
N VAL A 126 6.54 10.29 17.68
CA VAL A 126 7.76 11.10 17.81
C VAL A 126 7.69 11.89 19.11
N ARG A 127 8.66 11.70 20.00
CA ARG A 127 8.67 12.35 21.33
C ARG A 127 9.02 13.84 21.24
N ALA A 128 9.95 14.19 20.36
CA ALA A 128 10.32 15.55 20.00
C ALA A 128 9.59 15.96 18.72
N GLY A 129 10.27 16.14 17.58
CA GLY A 129 9.64 16.70 16.40
C GLY A 129 10.08 16.11 15.08
N ILE A 130 9.45 16.63 14.03
CA ILE A 130 9.71 16.24 12.65
C ILE A 130 10.23 17.48 11.93
N THR A 131 11.49 17.44 11.52
CA THR A 131 12.18 18.59 10.93
C THR A 131 12.71 18.24 9.55
N GLU A 132 12.41 19.07 8.56
CA GLU A 132 12.90 18.94 7.16
C GLU A 132 12.73 17.52 6.58
N SER A 133 11.67 16.82 7.01
CA SER A 133 11.49 15.39 6.73
C SER A 133 10.24 15.13 5.91
N LYS A 134 10.17 13.94 5.30
CA LYS A 134 8.99 13.47 4.59
C LYS A 134 8.46 12.21 5.23
N VAL A 135 7.24 12.29 5.72
CA VAL A 135 6.58 11.21 6.45
C VAL A 135 5.36 10.74 5.68
N SER A 136 5.28 9.43 5.44
CA SER A 136 4.10 8.74 4.93
C SER A 136 3.72 7.63 5.89
N ALA A 137 2.57 7.77 6.55
CA ALA A 137 2.04 6.78 7.48
C ALA A 137 0.62 6.38 7.07
N MET A 138 0.18 5.15 7.29
CA MET A 138 -1.24 4.82 7.13
C MET A 138 -2.02 5.02 8.44
N GLY A 139 -1.36 4.89 9.60
CA GLY A 139 -1.92 5.13 10.93
C GLY A 139 -1.70 6.55 11.46
N PRO A 140 -2.15 6.83 12.70
CA PRO A 140 -1.96 8.13 13.35
C PRO A 140 -0.48 8.53 13.48
N VAL A 141 -0.26 9.85 13.44
CA VAL A 141 1.07 10.43 13.66
C VAL A 141 0.99 11.40 14.83
N GLN A 142 1.86 11.20 15.82
CA GLN A 142 2.00 12.05 16.98
C GLN A 142 3.39 12.68 17.02
N ALA A 143 3.45 14.00 17.21
CA ALA A 143 4.69 14.73 17.39
C ALA A 143 4.49 15.93 18.33
N LYS A 144 5.58 16.45 18.90
CA LYS A 144 5.54 17.70 19.66
C LYS A 144 5.54 18.92 18.75
N PHE A 145 6.35 18.91 17.70
CA PHE A 145 6.41 19.96 16.68
C PHE A 145 6.69 19.39 15.29
N VAL A 146 6.28 20.10 14.25
CA VAL A 146 6.51 19.74 12.84
C VAL A 146 6.99 20.99 12.10
N THR A 147 8.20 20.93 11.54
CA THR A 147 8.87 22.09 10.94
C THR A 147 9.40 21.75 9.55
N LYS A 148 9.09 22.59 8.56
CA LYS A 148 9.54 22.47 7.16
C LYS A 148 9.38 21.05 6.58
N SER A 149 8.33 20.34 6.98
CA SER A 149 8.18 18.93 6.69
C SER A 149 6.93 18.66 5.86
N PHE A 150 6.94 17.53 5.15
CA PHE A 150 5.79 17.01 4.44
C PHE A 150 5.25 15.77 5.18
N VAL A 151 4.05 15.85 5.73
CA VAL A 151 3.42 14.73 6.46
C VAL A 151 2.16 14.30 5.73
N SER A 152 2.08 13.01 5.41
CA SER A 152 0.94 12.41 4.73
C SER A 152 0.45 11.21 5.52
N THR A 153 -0.81 11.23 5.96
CA THR A 153 -1.43 10.06 6.61
C THR A 153 -2.90 9.87 6.25
N PHE A 154 -3.37 8.62 6.32
CA PHE A 154 -4.79 8.29 6.22
C PHE A 154 -5.56 8.49 7.53
N SER A 155 -4.86 8.64 8.65
CA SER A 155 -5.45 8.81 9.97
C SER A 155 -5.29 10.24 10.50
N ASP A 156 -5.44 10.41 11.82
CA ASP A 156 -5.32 11.67 12.55
C ASP A 156 -3.85 12.07 12.76
N VAL A 157 -3.61 13.38 12.82
CA VAL A 157 -2.32 13.96 13.24
C VAL A 157 -2.51 14.74 14.52
N ILE A 158 -1.69 14.44 15.53
CA ILE A 158 -1.68 15.12 16.82
C ILE A 158 -0.34 15.83 16.98
N VAL A 159 -0.36 17.16 16.99
CA VAL A 159 0.83 18.00 17.22
C VAL A 159 0.62 18.86 18.45
N GLN A 160 1.53 18.78 19.42
CA GLN A 160 1.32 19.44 20.72
C GLN A 160 1.61 20.94 20.72
N LYS A 161 2.74 21.37 20.13
CA LYS A 161 3.26 22.74 20.21
C LYS A 161 3.08 23.52 18.93
N GLU A 162 3.71 23.13 17.83
CA GLU A 162 3.71 23.96 16.63
C GLU A 162 3.83 23.19 15.32
N ILE A 163 3.22 23.76 14.28
CA ILE A 163 3.32 23.32 12.89
C ILE A 163 3.82 24.52 12.08
N LEU A 164 5.05 24.47 11.59
CA LEU A 164 5.74 25.60 10.97
C LEU A 164 6.21 25.25 9.55
N ASP A 165 5.91 26.12 8.58
CA ASP A 165 6.33 25.99 7.18
C ASP A 165 6.15 24.56 6.59
N SER A 166 5.10 23.87 7.01
CA SER A 166 4.91 22.45 6.70
C SER A 166 3.66 22.23 5.84
N GLU A 167 3.66 21.13 5.09
CA GLU A 167 2.49 20.65 4.35
C GLU A 167 2.01 19.33 4.94
N ILE A 168 0.75 19.29 5.36
CA ILE A 168 0.15 18.15 6.05
C ILE A 168 -1.12 17.72 5.30
N LEU A 169 -1.16 16.49 4.80
CA LEU A 169 -2.28 15.92 4.04
C LEU A 169 -2.86 14.70 4.77
N LEU A 170 -4.12 14.79 5.20
CA LEU A 170 -4.75 13.85 6.13
C LEU A 170 -6.06 13.26 5.61
N GLY A 171 -6.21 11.95 5.80
CA GLY A 171 -7.50 11.25 5.74
C GLY A 171 -8.34 11.42 7.01
N GLY A 172 -7.73 11.79 8.13
CA GLY A 172 -8.39 12.07 9.42
C GLY A 172 -8.40 13.55 9.79
N ALA A 173 -8.42 13.84 11.09
CA ALA A 173 -8.42 15.16 11.69
C ALA A 173 -7.01 15.63 12.07
N CYS A 174 -6.77 16.94 11.99
CA CYS A 174 -5.58 17.57 12.55
C CYS A 174 -5.89 18.18 13.93
N ILE A 175 -5.12 17.79 14.94
CA ILE A 175 -5.31 18.22 16.34
C ILE A 175 -4.05 18.93 16.83
N ASN A 176 -4.14 20.25 16.96
CA ASN A 176 -3.13 21.13 17.53
C ASN A 176 -3.79 22.07 18.55
N ALA A 177 -4.52 21.51 19.52
CA ALA A 177 -5.48 22.26 20.34
C ALA A 177 -4.87 23.39 21.20
N THR A 178 -3.60 23.28 21.58
CA THR A 178 -2.85 24.23 22.42
C THR A 178 -1.73 24.93 21.67
N GLY A 179 -1.54 24.60 20.40
CA GLY A 179 -0.36 24.99 19.65
C GLY A 179 -0.58 26.13 18.66
N HIS A 180 0.44 26.36 17.84
CA HIS A 180 0.47 27.37 16.78
C HIS A 180 0.68 26.73 15.41
N ILE A 181 -0.13 27.12 14.43
CA ILE A 181 0.05 26.74 13.03
C ILE A 181 0.54 27.96 12.27
N ILE A 182 1.73 27.92 11.68
CA ILE A 182 2.41 29.08 11.11
C ILE A 182 2.87 28.76 9.69
N ALA A 183 2.54 29.64 8.73
CA ALA A 183 2.94 29.55 7.32
C ALA A 183 2.76 28.17 6.66
N SER A 184 1.78 27.39 7.13
CA SER A 184 1.61 25.98 6.79
C SER A 184 0.36 25.74 5.95
N ARG A 185 0.38 24.62 5.22
CA ARG A 185 -0.75 24.11 4.44
C ARG A 185 -1.25 22.81 5.06
N ILE A 186 -2.50 22.80 5.52
CA ILE A 186 -3.09 21.61 6.15
C ILE A 186 -4.37 21.25 5.42
N VAL A 187 -4.47 20.03 4.92
CA VAL A 187 -5.68 19.52 4.27
C VAL A 187 -6.13 18.26 4.99
N ALA A 188 -7.28 18.30 5.64
CA ALA A 188 -7.78 17.24 6.50
C ALA A 188 -9.24 16.88 6.18
N ARG A 189 -9.53 15.61 5.88
CA ARG A 189 -10.92 15.16 5.69
C ARG A 189 -11.73 15.19 6.98
N GLY A 190 -11.09 14.95 8.13
CA GLY A 190 -11.67 14.94 9.48
C GLY A 190 -11.65 16.30 10.20
N GLY A 191 -11.37 17.39 9.50
CA GLY A 191 -11.40 18.74 10.07
C GLY A 191 -10.13 19.14 10.82
N LEU A 192 -10.16 20.32 11.45
CA LEU A 192 -9.01 20.89 12.16
C LEU A 192 -9.43 21.46 13.51
N LYS A 193 -8.68 21.12 14.57
CA LYS A 193 -8.75 21.76 15.89
C LYS A 193 -7.41 22.40 16.19
N ALA A 194 -7.37 23.73 16.28
CA ALA A 194 -6.15 24.49 16.50
C ALA A 194 -6.25 25.40 17.73
N GLY A 195 -5.11 25.66 18.36
CA GLY A 195 -4.92 26.74 19.34
C GLY A 195 -4.95 28.05 18.59
N SER A 196 -3.87 28.41 17.92
CA SER A 196 -3.79 29.61 17.08
C SER A 196 -3.31 29.29 15.66
N ILE A 197 -3.81 30.03 14.68
CA ILE A 197 -3.50 29.89 13.26
C ILE A 197 -2.97 31.23 12.73
N GLY A 198 -1.74 31.17 12.26
CA GLY A 198 -0.99 32.27 11.66
C GLY A 198 -0.34 33.20 12.68
N THR A 199 0.56 34.02 12.17
CA THR A 199 1.14 35.19 12.85
C THR A 199 1.13 36.36 11.88
N ASP A 200 1.20 37.60 12.38
CA ASP A 200 1.20 38.78 11.51
C ASP A 200 2.51 38.95 10.71
N ALA A 201 3.60 38.33 11.19
CA ALA A 201 4.92 38.37 10.55
C ALA A 201 5.10 37.29 9.47
N SER A 202 4.29 36.23 9.49
CA SER A 202 4.44 35.07 8.63
C SER A 202 3.53 35.10 7.40
N ARG A 203 3.85 34.28 6.38
CA ARG A 203 2.93 34.01 5.27
C ARG A 203 1.60 33.44 5.81
N PRO A 204 0.44 33.76 5.21
CA PRO A 204 -0.85 33.22 5.63
C PRO A 204 -0.92 31.70 5.48
N CYS A 205 -1.65 31.04 6.38
CA CYS A 205 -1.90 29.61 6.29
C CYS A 205 -2.99 29.29 5.27
N VAL A 206 -2.95 28.06 4.74
CA VAL A 206 -4.00 27.52 3.85
C VAL A 206 -4.55 26.25 4.47
N ILE A 207 -5.82 26.29 4.87
CA ILE A 207 -6.48 25.18 5.54
C ILE A 207 -7.56 24.60 4.62
N GLY A 208 -7.53 23.30 4.37
CA GLY A 208 -8.57 22.57 3.66
C GLY A 208 -9.26 21.58 4.59
N VAL A 209 -10.59 21.57 4.62
CA VAL A 209 -11.38 20.62 5.41
C VAL A 209 -12.39 19.85 4.56
N GLY A 210 -12.60 18.58 4.89
CA GLY A 210 -13.57 17.70 4.23
C GLY A 210 -13.13 17.13 2.87
N LYS A 211 -11.91 17.44 2.42
CA LYS A 211 -11.30 16.85 1.21
C LYS A 211 -10.14 15.95 1.61
N ASN A 212 -10.02 14.81 0.93
CA ASN A 212 -8.85 13.94 1.05
C ASN A 212 -7.96 14.11 -0.19
N GLU A 213 -7.07 15.11 -0.15
CA GLU A 213 -6.17 15.38 -1.28
C GLU A 213 -5.15 14.25 -1.49
N LEU A 214 -4.78 13.54 -0.42
CA LEU A 214 -3.90 12.38 -0.47
C LEU A 214 -4.52 11.26 -1.32
N ALA A 215 -5.78 10.91 -1.07
CA ALA A 215 -6.50 9.90 -1.86
C ALA A 215 -6.65 10.33 -3.33
N ILE A 216 -6.90 11.61 -3.61
CA ILE A 216 -6.97 12.14 -4.97
C ILE A 216 -5.61 12.00 -5.68
N LYS A 217 -4.51 12.38 -5.02
CA LYS A 217 -3.15 12.25 -5.57
C LYS A 217 -2.81 10.79 -5.85
N MET A 218 -3.07 9.89 -4.90
CA MET A 218 -2.81 8.45 -5.06
C MET A 218 -3.64 7.84 -6.20
N ARG A 219 -4.95 8.13 -6.27
CA ARG A 219 -5.80 7.69 -7.37
C ARG A 219 -5.27 8.16 -8.72
N SER A 220 -4.91 9.44 -8.85
CA SER A 220 -4.37 9.98 -10.10
C SER A 220 -3.10 9.25 -10.54
N GLN A 221 -2.19 8.98 -9.60
CA GLN A 221 -0.96 8.22 -9.88
C GLN A 221 -1.27 6.77 -10.29
N MET A 222 -2.15 6.08 -9.56
CA MET A 222 -2.54 4.70 -9.86
C MET A 222 -3.25 4.59 -11.22
N THR A 223 -4.17 5.50 -11.54
CA THR A 223 -4.83 5.55 -12.86
C THR A 223 -3.83 5.81 -13.98
N LYS A 224 -2.82 6.66 -13.76
CA LYS A 224 -1.73 6.87 -14.73
C LYS A 224 -0.91 5.59 -14.93
N GLN A 225 -0.58 4.87 -13.86
CA GLN A 225 0.15 3.60 -13.95
C GLN A 225 -0.68 2.53 -14.67
N MET A 226 -1.99 2.46 -14.39
CA MET A 226 -2.91 1.55 -15.05
C MET A 226 -2.98 1.80 -16.55
N LYS A 227 -3.08 3.07 -16.98
CA LYS A 227 -3.02 3.43 -18.41
C LYS A 227 -1.73 2.94 -19.07
N LYS A 228 -0.58 3.10 -18.41
CA LYS A 228 0.72 2.63 -18.94
C LYS A 228 0.74 1.10 -19.09
N ILE A 229 0.30 0.37 -18.06
CA ILE A 229 0.22 -1.10 -18.09
C ILE A 229 -0.72 -1.55 -19.20
N HIS A 230 -1.88 -0.90 -19.33
CA HIS A 230 -2.85 -1.22 -20.37
C HIS A 230 -2.28 -1.04 -21.78
N THR A 231 -1.55 0.05 -22.03
CA THR A 231 -0.87 0.26 -23.33
C THR A 231 0.21 -0.80 -23.58
N GLN A 232 1.01 -1.16 -22.56
CA GLN A 232 2.02 -2.23 -22.68
C GLN A 232 1.36 -3.58 -22.98
N TYR A 233 0.29 -3.90 -22.28
CA TYR A 233 -0.48 -5.12 -22.47
C TYR A 233 -1.04 -5.21 -23.90
N GLN A 234 -1.70 -4.16 -24.39
CA GLN A 234 -2.21 -4.11 -25.77
C GLN A 234 -1.10 -4.28 -26.82
N SER A 235 0.07 -3.67 -26.61
CA SER A 235 1.19 -3.82 -27.53
C SER A 235 1.72 -5.25 -27.56
N ALA A 236 1.81 -5.90 -26.41
CA ALA A 236 2.27 -7.28 -26.30
C ALA A 236 1.26 -8.27 -26.90
N GLU A 237 -0.04 -8.06 -26.70
CA GLU A 237 -1.08 -8.87 -27.37
C GLU A 237 -0.99 -8.79 -28.89
N ARG A 238 -0.84 -7.60 -29.47
CA ARG A 238 -0.67 -7.45 -30.92
C ARG A 238 0.56 -8.21 -31.44
N THR A 239 1.68 -8.15 -30.72
CA THR A 239 2.88 -8.91 -31.10
C THR A 239 2.64 -10.42 -31.01
N ILE A 240 1.88 -10.90 -30.02
CA ILE A 240 1.50 -12.33 -29.93
C ILE A 240 0.67 -12.73 -31.15
N GLU A 241 -0.36 -11.94 -31.49
CA GLU A 241 -1.23 -12.20 -32.65
C GLU A 241 -0.42 -12.24 -33.95
N GLU A 242 0.49 -11.27 -34.15
CA GLU A 242 1.39 -11.23 -35.32
C GLU A 242 2.30 -12.46 -35.41
N MET A 243 2.87 -12.91 -34.28
CA MET A 243 3.74 -14.09 -34.24
C MET A 243 2.94 -15.38 -34.45
N MET A 244 1.73 -15.48 -33.90
CA MET A 244 0.83 -16.61 -34.11
C MET A 244 0.38 -16.72 -35.57
N ALA A 245 0.10 -15.60 -36.24
CA ALA A 245 -0.22 -15.59 -37.67
C ALA A 245 0.95 -16.11 -38.51
N LYS A 246 2.18 -15.67 -38.21
CA LYS A 246 3.40 -16.14 -38.90
C LYS A 246 3.66 -17.63 -38.67
N ASP A 247 3.42 -18.13 -37.46
CA ASP A 247 3.52 -19.57 -37.16
C ASP A 247 2.48 -20.38 -37.95
N GLN A 248 1.24 -19.87 -38.03
CA GLN A 248 0.16 -20.49 -38.79
C GLN A 248 0.44 -20.55 -40.30
N GLU A 249 1.09 -19.53 -40.87
CA GLU A 249 1.55 -19.53 -42.27
C GLU A 249 2.70 -20.52 -42.52
N LEU A 250 3.56 -20.74 -41.52
CA LEU A 250 4.71 -21.64 -41.62
C LEU A 250 4.29 -23.11 -41.62
N TYR A 251 3.23 -23.44 -40.88
CA TYR A 251 2.73 -24.80 -40.67
C TYR A 251 2.47 -25.60 -41.97
N PRO A 252 1.69 -25.10 -42.96
CA PRO A 252 1.46 -25.84 -44.20
C PRO A 252 2.73 -25.99 -45.05
N VAL A 253 3.66 -25.02 -44.98
CA VAL A 253 4.94 -25.08 -45.70
C VAL A 253 5.82 -26.19 -45.15
N ILE A 254 5.88 -26.32 -43.82
CA ILE A 254 6.59 -27.41 -43.15
C ILE A 254 5.98 -28.74 -43.60
N ILE A 255 4.67 -28.95 -43.44
CA ILE A 255 3.99 -30.21 -43.81
C ILE A 255 4.30 -30.61 -45.26
N ARG A 256 4.16 -29.67 -46.20
CA ARG A 256 4.43 -29.95 -47.62
C ARG A 256 5.87 -30.35 -47.85
N LYS A 257 6.83 -29.64 -47.24
CA LYS A 257 8.25 -29.95 -47.37
C LYS A 257 8.62 -31.29 -46.72
N THR A 258 8.02 -31.63 -45.57
CA THR A 258 8.24 -32.93 -44.91
C THR A 258 7.76 -34.07 -45.82
N TYR A 259 6.56 -33.94 -46.39
CA TYR A 259 6.03 -34.92 -47.34
C TYR A 259 6.93 -35.06 -48.59
N ASP A 260 7.36 -33.95 -49.17
CA ASP A 260 8.27 -33.96 -50.33
C ASP A 260 9.61 -34.64 -49.97
N GLN A 261 10.13 -34.42 -48.75
CA GLN A 261 11.34 -35.07 -48.26
C GLN A 261 11.13 -36.59 -48.09
N GLU A 262 10.04 -37.03 -47.47
CA GLU A 262 9.71 -38.45 -47.26
C GLU A 262 9.54 -39.22 -48.59
N SER A 263 8.88 -38.59 -49.57
CA SER A 263 8.73 -39.12 -50.93
C SER A 263 10.10 -39.30 -51.61
N MET A 264 10.99 -38.31 -51.44
CA MET A 264 12.35 -38.36 -51.97
C MET A 264 13.19 -39.45 -51.31
N VAL A 265 13.14 -39.58 -49.98
CA VAL A 265 13.82 -40.65 -49.23
C VAL A 265 13.36 -42.02 -49.72
N SER A 266 12.04 -42.21 -49.89
CA SER A 266 11.46 -43.45 -50.40
C SER A 266 11.94 -43.77 -51.82
N ARG A 267 12.02 -42.77 -52.69
CA ARG A 267 12.54 -42.91 -54.06
C ARG A 267 14.02 -43.25 -54.07
N LEU A 268 14.80 -42.64 -53.20
CA LEU A 268 16.23 -42.90 -53.03
C LEU A 268 16.47 -44.33 -52.56
N HIS A 269 15.68 -44.82 -51.60
CA HIS A 269 15.73 -46.21 -51.15
C HIS A 269 15.46 -47.18 -52.31
N ARG A 270 14.45 -46.92 -53.16
CA ARG A 270 14.18 -47.77 -54.34
C ARG A 270 15.33 -47.77 -55.34
N VAL A 271 15.99 -46.64 -55.57
CA VAL A 271 17.15 -46.54 -56.46
C VAL A 271 18.33 -47.31 -55.87
N LYS A 272 18.64 -47.12 -54.58
CA LYS A 272 19.70 -47.87 -53.87
C LYS A 272 19.45 -49.38 -53.88
N GLU A 273 18.21 -49.82 -53.71
CA GLU A 273 17.85 -51.24 -53.77
C GLU A 273 18.03 -51.83 -55.18
N LYS A 274 17.64 -51.11 -56.25
CA LYS A 274 17.92 -51.51 -57.64
C LYS A 274 19.42 -51.58 -57.92
N LEU A 275 20.20 -50.67 -57.33
CA LEU A 275 21.65 -50.62 -57.43
C LEU A 275 22.29 -51.86 -56.78
N ALA A 276 21.82 -52.25 -55.59
CA ALA A 276 22.25 -53.45 -54.88
C ALA A 276 21.92 -54.75 -55.65
N ARG A 277 20.78 -54.82 -56.34
CA ARG A 277 20.41 -55.98 -57.17
C ARG A 277 21.20 -56.10 -58.47
N LYS A 278 21.72 -54.99 -59.00
CA LYS A 278 22.49 -54.95 -60.25
C LYS A 278 24.00 -55.07 -60.05
N THR A 279 24.50 -54.96 -58.82
CA THR A 279 25.94 -55.07 -58.51
C THR A 279 26.50 -56.47 -58.80
N ASP A 280 25.63 -57.48 -58.87
CA ASP A 280 25.96 -58.85 -59.27
C ASP A 280 25.98 -59.06 -60.81
N SER A 281 25.50 -58.08 -61.60
CA SER A 281 25.46 -58.10 -63.07
C SER A 281 26.57 -57.22 -63.67
N LYS A 282 27.34 -57.71 -64.66
CA LYS A 282 28.52 -57.03 -65.24
C LYS A 282 28.23 -55.78 -66.11
N ASP A 283 27.06 -55.17 -66.01
CA ASP A 283 26.66 -54.00 -66.83
C ASP A 283 27.14 -52.66 -66.21
N MET A 284 28.41 -52.31 -66.44
CA MET A 284 29.05 -51.11 -65.86
C MET A 284 28.38 -49.78 -66.21
N GLU A 285 27.83 -49.63 -67.41
CA GLU A 285 27.17 -48.37 -67.83
C GLU A 285 25.88 -48.10 -67.05
N SER A 286 25.07 -49.14 -66.84
CA SER A 286 23.82 -49.07 -66.08
C SER A 286 24.04 -48.78 -64.61
N ILE A 287 25.12 -49.31 -64.03
CA ILE A 287 25.51 -49.07 -62.63
C ILE A 287 25.92 -47.61 -62.46
N SER A 288 26.79 -47.07 -63.32
CA SER A 288 27.25 -45.68 -63.17
C SER A 288 26.12 -44.65 -63.33
N ALA A 289 25.14 -44.92 -64.20
CA ALA A 289 23.97 -44.07 -64.36
C ALA A 289 23.08 -44.06 -63.10
N LEU A 290 22.86 -45.23 -62.49
CA LEU A 290 22.11 -45.35 -61.25
C LEU A 290 22.86 -44.73 -60.05
N GLU A 291 24.20 -44.83 -60.02
CA GLU A 291 25.04 -44.19 -59.00
C GLU A 291 24.99 -42.67 -59.09
N GLN A 292 25.05 -42.11 -60.31
CA GLN A 292 24.89 -40.68 -60.52
C GLN A 292 23.50 -40.19 -60.12
N GLU A 293 22.45 -40.96 -60.43
CA GLU A 293 21.08 -40.64 -60.01
C GLU A 293 20.94 -40.69 -58.49
N ALA A 294 21.46 -41.73 -57.82
CA ALA A 294 21.46 -41.86 -56.37
C ALA A 294 22.21 -40.70 -55.69
N ALA A 295 23.41 -40.36 -56.18
CA ALA A 295 24.20 -39.25 -55.65
C ALA A 295 23.49 -37.89 -55.81
N ARG A 296 22.77 -37.70 -56.93
CA ARG A 296 21.98 -36.48 -57.17
C ARG A 296 20.79 -36.38 -56.23
N LEU A 297 20.12 -37.50 -55.96
CA LEU A 297 19.02 -37.59 -54.99
C LEU A 297 19.52 -37.37 -53.56
N ASP A 298 20.67 -37.95 -53.17
CA ASP A 298 21.27 -37.79 -51.84
C ASP A 298 21.61 -36.31 -51.57
N ARG A 299 22.21 -35.61 -52.54
CA ARG A 299 22.50 -34.17 -52.42
C ARG A 299 21.24 -33.33 -52.24
N LYS A 300 20.18 -33.62 -53.01
CA LYS A 300 18.90 -32.91 -52.89
C LYS A 300 18.21 -33.19 -51.56
N GLN A 301 18.21 -34.45 -51.10
CA GLN A 301 17.69 -34.82 -49.78
C GLN A 301 18.42 -34.05 -48.67
N ALA A 302 19.74 -34.00 -48.71
CA ALA A 302 20.53 -33.27 -47.73
C ALA A 302 20.23 -31.76 -47.72
N SER A 303 20.04 -31.15 -48.90
CA SER A 303 19.63 -29.74 -49.02
C SER A 303 18.24 -29.50 -48.43
N MET A 304 17.27 -30.35 -48.73
CA MET A 304 15.91 -30.24 -48.20
C MET A 304 15.87 -30.44 -46.69
N GLY A 305 16.68 -31.37 -46.15
CA GLY A 305 16.84 -31.57 -44.72
C GLY A 305 17.30 -30.29 -44.01
N LYS A 306 18.35 -29.63 -44.52
CA LYS A 306 18.84 -28.36 -43.96
C LYS A 306 17.80 -27.24 -43.99
N GLU A 307 17.02 -27.15 -45.06
CA GLU A 307 15.93 -26.17 -45.15
C GLU A 307 14.84 -26.44 -44.11
N LEU A 308 14.46 -27.71 -43.92
CA LEU A 308 13.47 -28.12 -42.91
C LEU A 308 13.97 -27.86 -41.49
N ASP A 309 15.23 -28.18 -41.19
CA ASP A 309 15.86 -27.86 -39.90
C ASP A 309 15.77 -26.35 -39.61
N GLY A 310 16.02 -25.51 -40.62
CA GLY A 310 15.87 -24.06 -40.51
C GLY A 310 14.44 -23.60 -40.23
N LEU A 311 13.44 -24.24 -40.84
CA LEU A 311 12.02 -23.95 -40.60
C LEU A 311 11.59 -24.37 -39.19
N PHE A 312 11.99 -25.55 -38.72
CA PHE A 312 11.71 -25.99 -37.35
C PHE A 312 12.37 -25.09 -36.31
N TYR A 313 13.60 -24.64 -36.57
CA TYR A 313 14.28 -23.67 -35.70
C TYR A 313 13.53 -22.34 -35.62
N LEU A 314 13.01 -21.85 -36.75
CA LEU A 314 12.20 -20.64 -36.79
C LEU A 314 10.89 -20.81 -36.04
N GLN A 315 10.24 -21.97 -36.20
CA GLN A 315 9.01 -22.32 -35.48
C GLN A 315 9.21 -22.34 -33.96
N ASP A 316 10.24 -23.04 -33.48
CA ASP A 316 10.60 -23.10 -32.06
C ASP A 316 10.91 -21.71 -31.49
N ARG A 317 11.56 -20.83 -32.29
CA ARG A 317 11.81 -19.44 -31.91
C ARG A 317 10.51 -18.63 -31.76
N TYR A 318 9.54 -18.82 -32.65
CA TYR A 318 8.24 -18.16 -32.53
C TYR A 318 7.49 -18.64 -31.29
N LEU A 319 7.41 -19.95 -31.06
CA LEU A 319 6.77 -20.53 -29.87
C LEU A 319 7.40 -20.01 -28.58
N LYS A 320 8.73 -20.05 -28.45
CA LYS A 320 9.45 -19.49 -27.30
C LYS A 320 9.19 -18.00 -27.08
N SER A 321 9.04 -17.23 -28.16
CA SER A 321 8.76 -15.79 -28.07
C SER A 321 7.32 -15.53 -27.63
N ILE A 322 6.36 -16.30 -28.16
CA ILE A 322 4.95 -16.26 -27.78
C ILE A 322 4.80 -16.59 -26.29
N ASP A 323 5.45 -17.64 -25.80
CA ASP A 323 5.35 -18.04 -24.39
C ASP A 323 5.90 -16.95 -23.46
N LYS A 324 7.07 -16.37 -23.78
CA LYS A 324 7.62 -15.22 -23.02
C LYS A 324 6.69 -14.01 -23.00
N LEU A 325 6.04 -13.71 -24.12
CA LEU A 325 5.10 -12.61 -24.21
C LEU A 325 3.80 -12.92 -23.44
N LYS A 326 3.31 -14.17 -23.48
CA LYS A 326 2.15 -14.61 -22.69
C LYS A 326 2.42 -14.51 -21.19
N ASP A 327 3.60 -14.92 -20.73
CA ASP A 327 4.02 -14.77 -19.33
C ASP A 327 4.10 -13.29 -18.92
N SER A 328 4.66 -12.46 -19.80
CA SER A 328 4.69 -11.00 -19.60
C SER A 328 3.26 -10.43 -19.49
N CYS A 329 2.35 -10.81 -20.38
CA CYS A 329 0.95 -10.43 -20.34
C CYS A 329 0.25 -10.87 -19.04
N ARG A 330 0.52 -12.09 -18.56
CA ARG A 330 0.00 -12.59 -17.28
C ARG A 330 0.49 -11.72 -16.12
N SER A 331 1.79 -11.44 -16.06
CA SER A 331 2.37 -10.59 -15.00
C SER A 331 1.81 -9.16 -15.00
N LEU A 332 1.54 -8.60 -16.19
CA LEU A 332 0.92 -7.28 -16.34
C LEU A 332 -0.53 -7.29 -15.86
N LYS A 333 -1.32 -8.32 -16.22
CA LYS A 333 -2.69 -8.52 -15.72
C LYS A 333 -2.75 -8.65 -14.20
N ASP A 334 -1.85 -9.43 -13.60
CA ASP A 334 -1.79 -9.57 -12.14
C ASP A 334 -1.43 -8.25 -11.45
N ARG A 335 -0.56 -7.45 -12.07
CA ARG A 335 -0.23 -6.11 -11.59
C ARG A 335 -1.40 -5.15 -11.73
N GLU A 336 -2.14 -5.20 -12.84
CA GLU A 336 -3.36 -4.41 -13.05
C GLU A 336 -4.44 -4.76 -12.01
N GLY A 337 -4.66 -6.05 -11.76
CA GLY A 337 -5.57 -6.56 -10.74
C GLY A 337 -5.22 -6.01 -9.34
N ARG A 338 -3.95 -6.07 -8.94
CA ARG A 338 -3.48 -5.50 -7.66
C ARG A 338 -3.74 -4.00 -7.54
N ILE A 339 -3.56 -3.23 -8.61
CA ILE A 339 -3.84 -1.78 -8.59
C ILE A 339 -5.35 -1.54 -8.51
N MET A 340 -6.17 -2.32 -9.22
CA MET A 340 -7.63 -2.25 -9.14
C MET A 340 -8.15 -2.50 -7.72
N THR A 341 -7.64 -3.54 -7.05
CA THR A 341 -7.99 -3.84 -5.65
C THR A 341 -7.63 -2.66 -4.75
N ARG A 342 -6.41 -2.11 -4.87
CA ARG A 342 -5.99 -0.92 -4.09
C ARG A 342 -6.87 0.31 -4.35
N LEU A 343 -7.27 0.55 -5.60
CA LEU A 343 -8.19 1.65 -5.93
C LEU A 343 -9.56 1.46 -5.28
N GLN A 344 -10.07 0.23 -5.25
CA GLN A 344 -11.30 -0.12 -4.57
C GLN A 344 -11.18 0.07 -3.05
N GLU A 345 -10.08 -0.36 -2.45
CA GLU A 345 -9.78 -0.14 -1.02
C GLU A 345 -9.79 1.35 -0.67
N ILE A 346 -9.11 2.19 -1.46
CA ILE A 346 -9.12 3.66 -1.26
C ILE A 346 -10.55 4.22 -1.41
N SER A 347 -11.35 3.68 -2.33
CA SER A 347 -12.76 4.07 -2.50
C SER A 347 -13.64 3.68 -1.31
N GLN A 348 -13.46 2.47 -0.79
CA GLN A 348 -14.16 2.01 0.41
C GLN A 348 -13.73 2.80 1.64
N PHE A 349 -12.44 3.07 1.79
CA PHE A 349 -11.90 3.91 2.85
C PHE A 349 -12.54 5.30 2.87
N GLU A 350 -12.67 5.96 1.71
CA GLU A 350 -13.36 7.25 1.65
C GLU A 350 -14.84 7.16 2.02
N LYS A 351 -15.53 6.07 1.68
CA LYS A 351 -16.95 5.90 2.06
C LYS A 351 -17.12 5.71 3.56
N ASN A 352 -16.19 5.01 4.21
CA ASN A 352 -16.28 4.65 5.62
C ASN A 352 -15.73 5.75 6.54
N THR A 353 -14.91 6.67 6.03
CA THR A 353 -14.34 7.75 6.84
C THR A 353 -15.31 8.92 7.00
N PRO A 354 -15.60 9.34 8.24
CA PRO A 354 -16.48 10.46 8.50
C PRO A 354 -15.86 11.73 7.92
N VAL A 355 -16.70 12.55 7.30
CA VAL A 355 -16.28 13.83 6.72
C VAL A 355 -16.66 14.94 7.68
N VAL A 356 -15.66 15.68 8.15
CA VAL A 356 -15.87 16.83 9.03
C VAL A 356 -15.36 18.08 8.31
N THR A 357 -16.29 18.96 7.96
CA THR A 357 -16.02 20.21 7.22
C THR A 357 -15.89 21.41 8.17
N GLN A 358 -15.28 21.19 9.33
CA GLN A 358 -15.22 22.20 10.38
C GLN A 358 -13.78 22.46 10.83
N VAL A 359 -13.47 23.74 11.00
CA VAL A 359 -12.27 24.25 11.68
C VAL A 359 -12.69 24.87 13.00
N ILE A 360 -12.06 24.45 14.09
CA ILE A 360 -12.23 24.99 15.43
C ILE A 360 -10.91 25.65 15.83
N VAL A 361 -10.96 26.93 16.17
CA VAL A 361 -9.81 27.70 16.66
C VAL A 361 -10.14 28.19 18.06
N LYS A 362 -9.37 27.75 19.07
CA LYS A 362 -9.59 28.15 20.47
C LYS A 362 -8.95 29.51 20.79
N GLY A 363 -7.77 29.77 20.24
CA GLY A 363 -7.02 31.01 20.34
C GLY A 363 -7.40 31.96 19.22
N THR A 364 -6.45 32.32 18.35
CA THR A 364 -6.67 33.31 17.29
C THR A 364 -6.44 32.74 15.89
N ILE A 365 -7.16 33.25 14.90
CA ILE A 365 -6.88 33.03 13.48
C ILE A 365 -6.57 34.37 12.84
N THR A 366 -5.39 34.51 12.23
CA THR A 366 -4.98 35.78 11.62
C THR A 366 -5.65 36.03 10.29
N ARG A 367 -5.79 37.31 9.94
CA ARG A 367 -6.31 37.74 8.63
C ARG A 367 -5.51 37.14 7.47
N LYS A 368 -6.14 37.08 6.29
CA LYS A 368 -5.63 36.46 5.06
C LYS A 368 -5.46 34.95 5.09
N THR A 369 -5.69 34.29 6.23
CA THR A 369 -5.75 32.83 6.28
C THR A 369 -6.90 32.33 5.41
N ALA A 370 -6.60 31.43 4.48
CA ALA A 370 -7.58 30.85 3.58
C ALA A 370 -8.10 29.53 4.15
N VAL A 371 -9.42 29.37 4.20
CA VAL A 371 -10.08 28.14 4.64
C VAL A 371 -10.99 27.64 3.52
N HIS A 372 -10.69 26.44 3.02
CA HIS A 372 -11.39 25.78 1.95
C HIS A 372 -12.22 24.61 2.50
N GLY A 373 -13.52 24.64 2.29
CA GLY A 373 -14.41 23.50 2.50
C GLY A 373 -14.52 22.64 1.24
N ILE A 374 -15.57 21.82 1.19
CA ILE A 374 -15.86 20.93 0.06
C ILE A 374 -16.33 21.76 -1.14
N ALA A 375 -17.35 22.58 -0.92
CA ALA A 375 -18.08 23.32 -1.97
C ALA A 375 -17.79 24.83 -1.96
N SER A 376 -17.24 25.36 -0.87
CA SER A 376 -17.03 26.79 -0.66
C SER A 376 -15.70 27.08 0.03
N SER A 377 -15.26 28.33 -0.01
CA SER A 377 -14.06 28.79 0.67
C SER A 377 -14.26 30.19 1.23
N VAL A 378 -13.51 30.53 2.28
CA VAL A 378 -13.48 31.86 2.88
C VAL A 378 -12.03 32.27 3.13
N VAL A 379 -11.73 33.54 2.94
CA VAL A 379 -10.50 34.17 3.42
C VAL A 379 -10.87 35.00 4.63
N VAL A 380 -10.12 34.83 5.71
CA VAL A 380 -10.39 35.56 6.96
C VAL A 380 -10.02 37.03 6.77
N ASP A 381 -10.99 37.94 6.77
CA ASP A 381 -10.75 39.37 6.51
C ASP A 381 -10.06 40.09 7.67
N ARG A 382 -10.44 39.75 8.90
CA ARG A 382 -9.91 40.32 10.15
C ARG A 382 -9.56 39.20 11.12
N THR A 383 -8.53 39.41 11.94
CA THR A 383 -8.14 38.45 12.97
C THR A 383 -9.33 38.17 13.88
N GLN A 384 -9.64 36.89 14.05
CA GLN A 384 -10.74 36.43 14.91
C GLN A 384 -10.18 35.60 16.06
N SER A 385 -10.89 35.59 17.17
CA SER A 385 -10.54 34.79 18.35
C SER A 385 -11.67 33.83 18.68
N SER A 386 -11.35 32.66 19.23
CA SER A 386 -12.34 31.65 19.64
C SER A 386 -13.43 31.42 18.60
N CYS A 387 -13.06 31.05 17.37
CA CYS A 387 -14.01 30.95 16.27
C CYS A 387 -14.18 29.52 15.75
N ARG A 388 -15.33 29.28 15.14
CA ARG A 388 -15.69 28.08 14.40
C ARG A 388 -15.99 28.45 12.95
N ILE A 389 -15.32 27.78 12.03
CA ILE A 389 -15.51 27.95 10.58
C ILE A 389 -16.09 26.67 10.03
N ARG A 390 -17.24 26.74 9.35
CA ARG A 390 -17.89 25.58 8.72
C ARG A 390 -18.72 25.99 7.51
N GLU A 391 -18.98 25.02 6.64
CA GLU A 391 -19.96 25.19 5.56
C GLU A 391 -21.39 25.19 6.12
N VAL A 392 -22.18 26.18 5.72
CA VAL A 392 -23.59 26.33 6.07
C VAL A 392 -24.41 26.38 4.79
N ARG A 393 -25.51 25.61 4.79
CA ARG A 393 -26.50 25.61 3.71
C ARG A 393 -27.52 26.70 4.01
N LYS A 394 -27.60 27.72 3.15
CA LYS A 394 -28.66 28.73 3.19
C LYS A 394 -29.67 28.44 2.06
N LYS A 395 -30.96 28.44 2.40
CA LYS A 395 -32.03 28.44 1.40
C LYS A 395 -32.31 29.89 1.00
N GLU A 396 -31.95 30.28 -0.21
CA GLU A 396 -32.34 31.57 -0.78
C GLU A 396 -33.51 31.39 -1.74
N GLY A 397 -34.74 31.47 -1.21
CA GLY A 397 -35.96 31.49 -2.01
C GLY A 397 -36.07 30.39 -3.08
N ILE A 398 -36.47 30.76 -4.29
CA ILE A 398 -36.78 29.85 -5.43
C ILE A 398 -35.49 29.30 -6.10
N LYS A 399 -34.31 29.84 -5.80
CA LYS A 399 -33.05 29.57 -6.53
C LYS A 399 -32.21 28.39 -6.02
N GLY A 400 -32.74 27.55 -5.14
CA GLY A 400 -32.06 26.36 -4.64
C GLY A 400 -31.18 26.60 -3.41
N ILE A 401 -30.42 25.57 -3.01
CA ILE A 401 -29.59 25.59 -1.80
C ILE A 401 -28.20 26.11 -2.14
N GLN A 402 -27.81 27.25 -1.57
CA GLN A 402 -26.43 27.76 -1.68
C GLN A 402 -25.62 27.34 -0.45
N VAL A 403 -24.39 26.87 -0.68
CA VAL A 403 -23.43 26.52 0.38
C VAL A 403 -22.42 27.65 0.51
N SER A 404 -22.23 28.16 1.72
CA SER A 404 -21.24 29.22 2.02
C SER A 404 -20.48 28.89 3.29
N MET A 405 -19.22 29.32 3.38
CA MET A 405 -18.44 29.23 4.61
C MET A 405 -18.89 30.32 5.58
N ALA A 406 -19.32 29.92 6.77
CA ALA A 406 -19.67 30.84 7.85
C ALA A 406 -18.62 30.77 8.95
N ILE A 407 -18.30 31.95 9.51
CA ILE A 407 -17.49 32.09 10.71
C ILE A 407 -18.42 32.51 11.85
N SER A 408 -18.34 31.80 12.97
CA SER A 408 -19.17 32.00 14.15
C SER A 408 -18.33 31.88 15.42
N ASP A 409 -18.71 32.56 16.48
CA ASP A 409 -18.02 32.45 17.78
C ASP A 409 -18.20 31.05 18.39
N LEU A 410 -17.15 30.56 19.04
CA LEU A 410 -17.12 29.24 19.68
C LEU A 410 -17.93 29.22 20.98
N TYR A 411 -17.92 30.35 21.71
CA TYR A 411 -18.67 30.61 22.92
C TYR A 411 -19.58 31.82 22.66
N PRO A 412 -20.76 31.63 22.03
CA PRO A 412 -21.70 32.74 21.88
C PRO A 412 -22.13 33.20 23.27
N ASP A 413 -22.13 34.51 23.50
CA ASP A 413 -22.67 35.07 24.75
C ASP A 413 -24.09 34.53 24.97
N PRO A 414 -24.46 34.14 26.21
CA PRO A 414 -25.84 33.78 26.50
C PRO A 414 -26.74 34.97 26.12
N PRO A 415 -27.92 34.72 25.52
CA PRO A 415 -28.83 35.80 25.14
C PRO A 415 -29.06 36.67 26.37
N SER A 416 -28.70 37.95 26.26
CA SER A 416 -28.83 38.93 27.33
C SER A 416 -30.25 38.87 27.88
N LYS A 417 -30.38 38.58 29.18
CA LYS A 417 -31.66 38.59 29.90
C LYS A 417 -32.38 39.88 29.53
N CYS A 418 -33.54 39.75 28.87
CA CYS A 418 -34.47 40.84 28.66
C CYS A 418 -34.60 41.63 29.97
N HIS A 419 -34.25 42.91 29.92
CA HIS A 419 -34.65 43.85 30.94
C HIS A 419 -36.18 43.92 30.94
N LEU A 420 -36.83 43.06 31.72
CA LEU A 420 -38.15 43.30 32.25
C LEU A 420 -38.01 44.51 33.17
N ARG A 421 -38.19 45.71 32.60
CA ARG A 421 -38.51 46.92 33.36
C ARG A 421 -39.81 46.63 34.10
N ARG A 422 -39.74 46.66 35.43
CA ARG A 422 -40.89 46.68 36.33
C ARG A 422 -41.61 48.02 36.23
#